data_AF-A0A6J6T649-F1
#
_entry.id   AF-A0A6J6T649-F1
#
_cell.length_a   1.000
_cell.length_b   1.000
_cell.length_c   1.000
_cell.angle_alpha   90.00
_cell.angle_beta   90.00
_cell.angle_gamma   90.00
#
_symmetry.space_group_name_H-M   'P 1'
#
loop_
_entity.id
_entity.type
_entity.pdbx_description
1 polymer ?
#
loop_
_entity_poly.entity_id
_entity_poly.type
_entity_poly.pdbx_seq_one_letter_code
_entity_poly.pdbx_strand_id
1 'polypeptide(L)'
;MLQKNPDINVWIGPDDTVLGVNAFLVSKGKKPATDKIYASGLNGSVAGQDAVSKGTFVRDTWAFNDPLISYGYGQFIADWLEGKSVPQVYQVTATKLASKDEVMAFRAATADPSGSFEDYKNGLNSAAKLWGNISYDTKDQYIRNIITGG
;
A
#
# COMPACT_ATOMS: atom_id res chain seq x y z
N MET A 1 -5.16 25.25 -5.60
CA MET A 1 -3.87 25.12 -4.87
C MET A 1 -2.72 25.75 -5.64
N LEU A 2 -2.34 25.23 -6.81
CA LEU A 2 -1.24 25.79 -7.63
C LEU A 2 -1.43 27.26 -8.07
N GLN A 3 -2.67 27.72 -8.29
CA GLN A 3 -2.93 29.15 -8.57
C GLN A 3 -2.59 30.07 -7.38
N LYS A 4 -2.73 29.56 -6.14
CA LYS A 4 -2.46 30.30 -4.91
C LYS A 4 -1.01 30.16 -4.47
N ASN A 5 -0.39 29.02 -4.78
CA ASN A 5 0.99 28.67 -4.41
C ASN A 5 1.70 28.11 -5.66
N PRO A 6 2.16 28.96 -6.58
CA PRO A 6 2.72 28.53 -7.87
C PRO A 6 4.09 27.83 -7.77
N ASP A 7 4.72 27.94 -6.61
CA ASP A 7 6.08 27.53 -6.28
C ASP A 7 6.15 26.18 -5.54
N ILE A 8 5.02 25.48 -5.39
CA ILE A 8 5.00 24.11 -4.88
C ILE A 8 5.80 23.19 -5.80
N ASN A 9 6.82 22.56 -5.22
CA ASN A 9 7.73 21.65 -5.90
C ASN A 9 7.81 20.24 -5.24
N VAL A 10 6.93 19.95 -4.28
CA VAL A 10 6.82 18.66 -3.59
C VAL A 10 5.37 18.21 -3.60
N TRP A 11 5.13 16.97 -4.04
CA TRP A 11 3.82 16.34 -4.10
C TRP A 11 3.89 14.96 -3.47
N ILE A 12 3.07 14.72 -2.46
CA ILE A 12 3.00 13.43 -1.77
C ILE A 12 1.52 13.07 -1.66
N GLY A 13 1.13 11.92 -2.17
CA GLY A 13 -0.28 11.49 -2.13
C GLY A 13 -0.54 10.21 -2.90
N PRO A 14 -1.81 9.80 -3.01
CA PRO A 14 -2.21 8.64 -3.80
C PRO A 14 -1.67 8.75 -5.22
N ASP A 15 -1.27 7.62 -5.80
CA ASP A 15 -0.66 7.57 -7.13
C ASP A 15 -1.47 8.35 -8.17
N ASP A 16 -2.78 8.13 -8.23
CA ASP A 16 -3.67 8.80 -9.19
C ASP A 16 -3.67 10.32 -9.05
N THR A 17 -3.58 10.81 -7.80
CA THR A 17 -3.53 12.25 -7.51
C THR A 17 -2.22 12.84 -8.02
N VAL A 18 -1.10 12.18 -7.73
CA VAL A 18 0.24 12.63 -8.16
C VAL A 18 0.38 12.54 -9.68
N LEU A 19 -0.16 11.51 -10.30
CA LEU A 19 -0.23 11.40 -11.76
C LEU A 19 -1.09 12.50 -12.39
N GLY A 20 -2.20 12.86 -11.76
CA GLY A 20 -3.02 14.01 -12.15
C GLY A 20 -2.26 15.34 -12.08
N VAL A 21 -1.45 15.53 -11.03
CA VAL A 21 -0.56 16.70 -10.90
C VAL A 21 0.47 16.72 -12.04
N ASN A 22 1.10 15.58 -12.35
CA ASN A 22 2.05 15.48 -13.46
C ASN A 22 1.40 15.92 -14.77
N ALA A 23 0.22 15.38 -15.07
CA ALA A 23 -0.54 15.72 -16.27
C ALA A 23 -0.88 17.22 -16.32
N PHE A 24 -1.31 17.80 -15.20
CA PHE A 24 -1.57 19.24 -15.11
C PHE A 24 -0.31 20.06 -15.38
N LEU A 25 0.83 19.77 -14.73
CA LEU A 25 2.07 20.52 -14.91
C LEU A 25 2.59 20.43 -16.35
N VAL A 26 2.57 19.24 -16.95
CA VAL A 26 2.91 19.03 -18.36
C VAL A 26 1.99 19.84 -19.28
N SER A 27 0.68 19.88 -19.00
CA SER A 27 -0.28 20.70 -19.77
C SER A 27 0.00 22.20 -19.70
N LYS A 28 0.74 22.65 -18.67
CA LYS A 28 1.21 24.04 -18.50
C LYS A 28 2.62 24.26 -19.04
N GLY A 29 3.17 23.30 -19.79
CA GLY A 29 4.49 23.39 -20.40
C GLY A 29 5.66 23.20 -19.42
N LYS A 30 5.39 22.79 -18.17
CA LYS A 30 6.43 22.42 -17.22
C LYS A 30 7.05 21.08 -17.62
N LYS A 31 8.27 20.83 -17.16
CA LYS A 31 9.00 19.57 -17.36
C LYS A 31 9.33 18.98 -15.99
N PRO A 32 8.36 18.34 -15.32
CA PRO A 32 8.51 18.07 -13.88
C PRO A 32 9.69 17.16 -13.53
N ALA A 33 10.10 16.28 -14.45
CA ALA A 33 11.30 15.44 -14.30
C ALA A 33 12.62 16.24 -14.24
N THR A 34 12.71 17.40 -14.91
CA THR A 34 13.92 18.25 -14.96
C THR A 34 13.81 19.51 -14.10
N ASP A 35 12.59 19.97 -13.80
CA ASP A 35 12.32 21.21 -13.04
C ASP A 35 12.56 21.05 -11.53
N LYS A 36 13.27 19.99 -11.10
CA LYS A 36 13.54 19.63 -9.69
C LYS A 36 12.26 19.50 -8.83
N ILE A 37 11.18 18.99 -9.43
CA ILE A 37 9.94 18.72 -8.71
C ILE A 37 9.99 17.27 -8.18
N TYR A 38 9.67 17.10 -6.91
CA TYR A 38 9.56 15.78 -6.27
C TYR A 38 8.10 15.34 -6.19
N ALA A 39 7.84 14.10 -6.58
CA ALA A 39 6.55 13.47 -6.46
C ALA A 39 6.70 12.04 -5.90
N SER A 40 5.97 11.75 -4.82
CA SER A 40 5.90 10.44 -4.17
C SER A 40 4.46 9.94 -4.18
N GLY A 41 4.28 8.76 -4.73
CA GLY A 41 3.01 8.05 -4.79
C GLY A 41 2.71 7.24 -3.53
N LEU A 42 1.45 6.87 -3.38
CA LEU A 42 0.94 6.01 -2.33
C LEU A 42 -0.08 5.05 -2.98
N ASN A 43 -0.15 3.83 -2.45
CA ASN A 43 -0.94 2.66 -2.87
C ASN A 43 -0.13 1.67 -3.70
N GLY A 44 0.75 2.12 -4.59
CA GLY A 44 1.50 1.24 -5.48
C GLY A 44 0.63 0.65 -6.60
N SER A 45 -0.32 1.43 -7.10
CA SER A 45 -1.10 1.13 -8.30
C SER A 45 -0.19 0.77 -9.49
N VAL A 46 -0.73 0.04 -10.47
CA VAL A 46 -0.01 -0.29 -11.71
C VAL A 46 0.49 0.99 -12.40
N ALA A 47 -0.34 2.04 -12.44
CA ALA A 47 0.04 3.30 -13.06
C ALA A 47 1.17 4.02 -12.30
N GLY A 48 1.16 4.00 -10.97
CA GLY A 48 2.24 4.53 -10.13
C GLY A 48 3.55 3.77 -10.33
N GLN A 49 3.48 2.43 -10.32
CA GLN A 49 4.62 1.56 -10.61
C GLN A 49 5.23 1.80 -12.01
N ASP A 50 4.38 1.98 -13.02
CA ASP A 50 4.82 2.29 -14.38
C ASP A 50 5.47 3.67 -14.48
N ALA A 51 4.96 4.66 -13.74
CA ALA A 51 5.53 6.00 -13.69
C ALA A 51 6.93 6.02 -13.04
N VAL A 52 7.10 5.27 -11.95
CA VAL A 52 8.40 5.03 -11.30
C VAL A 52 9.36 4.32 -12.25
N SER A 53 8.90 3.25 -12.92
CA SER A 53 9.71 2.46 -13.85
C SER A 53 10.23 3.27 -15.05
N LYS A 54 9.49 4.30 -15.47
CA LYS A 54 9.90 5.23 -16.54
C LYS A 54 10.92 6.27 -16.06
N GLY A 55 11.19 6.39 -14.76
CA GLY A 55 12.17 7.32 -14.20
C GLY A 55 11.75 8.80 -14.33
N THR A 56 10.46 9.10 -14.19
CA THR A 56 9.87 10.41 -14.51
C THR A 56 9.68 11.29 -13.27
N PHE A 57 8.69 12.19 -13.32
CA PHE A 57 8.23 13.05 -12.22
C PHE A 57 7.98 12.29 -10.92
N VAL A 58 7.35 11.11 -11.01
CA VAL A 58 7.09 10.23 -9.88
C VAL A 58 8.39 9.51 -9.55
N ARG A 59 9.00 9.87 -8.42
CA ARG A 59 10.30 9.36 -7.98
C ARG A 59 10.19 8.04 -7.26
N ASP A 60 9.11 7.88 -6.50
CA ASP A 60 8.81 6.65 -5.80
C ASP A 60 7.30 6.51 -5.57
N THR A 61 6.87 5.30 -5.20
CA THR A 61 5.55 5.03 -4.63
C THR A 61 5.67 4.05 -3.47
N TRP A 62 4.83 4.21 -2.46
CA TRP A 62 4.71 3.25 -1.36
C TRP A 62 3.57 2.28 -1.68
N ALA A 63 3.95 1.04 -1.97
CA ALA A 63 3.07 -0.01 -2.43
C ALA A 63 2.64 -0.96 -1.32
N PHE A 64 1.39 -1.41 -1.37
CA PHE A 64 0.88 -2.47 -0.50
C PHE A 64 0.68 -3.75 -1.30
N ASN A 65 0.96 -4.91 -0.71
CA ASN A 65 0.70 -6.21 -1.35
C ASN A 65 -0.81 -6.52 -1.30
N ASP A 66 -1.58 -5.81 -2.12
CA ASP A 66 -3.04 -5.93 -2.20
C ASP A 66 -3.51 -7.37 -2.52
N PRO A 67 -2.82 -8.15 -3.38
CA PRO A 67 -3.15 -9.56 -3.58
C PRO A 67 -3.07 -10.39 -2.29
N LEU A 68 -1.99 -10.25 -1.52
CA LEU A 68 -1.83 -10.91 -0.22
C LEU A 68 -2.93 -10.47 0.76
N ILE A 69 -3.18 -9.15 0.85
CA ILE A 69 -4.21 -8.58 1.72
C ILE A 69 -5.58 -9.19 1.40
N SER A 70 -5.95 -9.18 0.12
CA SER A 70 -7.26 -9.62 -0.36
C SER A 70 -7.44 -11.13 -0.17
N TYR A 71 -6.40 -11.92 -0.47
CA TYR A 71 -6.42 -13.36 -0.24
C TYR A 71 -6.58 -13.68 1.25
N GLY A 72 -5.80 -13.01 2.11
CA GLY A 72 -5.88 -13.18 3.56
C GLY A 72 -7.26 -12.83 4.12
N TYR A 73 -7.86 -11.72 3.69
CA TYR A 73 -9.24 -11.40 4.09
C TYR A 73 -10.24 -12.47 3.67
N GLY A 74 -10.11 -13.03 2.45
CA GLY A 74 -10.96 -14.13 2.00
C GLY A 74 -10.84 -15.37 2.90
N GLN A 75 -9.61 -15.75 3.26
CA GLN A 75 -9.36 -16.87 4.18
C GLN A 75 -9.94 -16.60 5.58
N PHE A 76 -9.71 -15.41 6.15
CA PHE A 76 -10.24 -15.07 7.47
C PHE A 76 -11.78 -15.00 7.48
N ILE A 77 -12.40 -14.50 6.41
CA ILE A 77 -13.87 -14.51 6.31
C ILE A 77 -14.40 -15.94 6.26
N ALA A 78 -13.78 -16.82 5.47
CA ALA A 78 -14.17 -18.22 5.40
C ALA A 78 -14.04 -18.91 6.77
N ASP A 79 -12.90 -18.74 7.44
CA ASP A 79 -12.66 -19.29 8.78
C ASP A 79 -13.68 -18.77 9.81
N TRP A 80 -14.01 -17.47 9.75
CA TRP A 80 -15.03 -16.88 10.61
C TRP A 80 -16.41 -17.50 10.40
N LEU A 81 -16.83 -17.71 9.13
CA LEU A 81 -18.11 -18.33 8.79
C LEU A 81 -18.20 -19.78 9.27
N GLU A 82 -17.06 -20.47 9.40
CA GLU A 82 -16.96 -21.81 10.01
C GLU A 82 -16.88 -21.79 11.54
N GLY A 83 -16.97 -20.61 12.16
CA GLY A 83 -16.92 -20.44 13.62
C GLY A 83 -15.50 -20.48 14.21
N LYS A 84 -14.46 -20.46 13.37
CA LYS A 84 -13.07 -20.46 13.83
C LYS A 84 -12.67 -19.10 14.39
N SER A 85 -11.60 -19.10 15.20
CA SER A 85 -10.94 -17.87 15.61
C SER A 85 -10.10 -17.30 14.47
N VAL A 86 -10.21 -16.00 14.24
CA VAL A 86 -9.46 -15.24 13.24
C VAL A 86 -8.70 -14.09 13.89
N PRO A 87 -7.72 -13.48 13.21
CA PRO A 87 -7.00 -12.31 13.72
C PRO A 87 -7.91 -11.09 13.95
N GLN A 88 -7.66 -10.30 14.99
CA GLN A 88 -8.34 -9.02 15.20
C GLN A 88 -7.78 -7.90 14.32
N VAL A 89 -6.47 -7.92 14.06
CA VAL A 89 -5.79 -6.94 13.21
C VAL A 89 -4.91 -7.67 12.20
N TYR A 90 -5.06 -7.29 10.94
CA TYR A 90 -4.17 -7.67 9.86
C TYR A 90 -3.32 -6.45 9.48
N GLN A 91 -2.09 -6.39 9.97
CA GLN A 91 -1.15 -5.32 9.67
C GLN A 91 -0.31 -5.70 8.46
N VAL A 92 -0.24 -4.83 7.45
CA VAL A 92 0.62 -5.03 6.27
C VAL A 92 1.62 -3.88 6.17
N THR A 93 2.85 -4.22 5.81
CA THR A 93 3.96 -3.27 5.66
C THR A 93 3.99 -2.77 4.22
N ALA A 94 4.07 -1.44 4.06
CA ALA A 94 4.26 -0.84 2.74
C ALA A 94 5.71 -1.04 2.25
N THR A 95 5.85 -1.34 0.95
CA THR A 95 7.14 -1.46 0.27
C THR A 95 7.39 -0.20 -0.54
N LYS A 96 8.51 0.49 -0.30
CA LYS A 96 8.92 1.60 -1.15
C LYS A 96 9.42 1.07 -2.49
N LEU A 97 8.91 1.63 -3.58
CA LEU A 97 9.35 1.36 -4.95
C LEU A 97 9.91 2.65 -5.55
N ALA A 98 11.22 2.71 -5.82
CA ALA A 98 11.91 3.89 -6.33
C ALA A 98 12.66 3.63 -7.65
N SER A 99 12.61 2.40 -8.15
CA SER A 99 13.31 1.97 -9.36
C SER A 99 12.51 0.91 -10.11
N LYS A 100 12.85 0.73 -11.40
CA LYS A 100 12.29 -0.33 -12.23
C LYS A 100 12.54 -1.72 -11.63
N ASP A 101 13.73 -1.95 -11.09
CA ASP A 101 14.11 -3.25 -10.53
C ASP A 101 13.29 -3.57 -9.26
N GLU A 102 13.09 -2.59 -8.38
CA GLU A 102 12.21 -2.74 -7.21
C GLU A 102 10.76 -2.99 -7.64
N VAL A 103 10.27 -2.30 -8.67
CA VAL A 103 8.92 -2.55 -9.23
C VAL A 103 8.80 -3.98 -9.76
N MET A 104 9.80 -4.47 -10.51
CA MET A 104 9.78 -5.84 -11.02
C MET A 104 9.83 -6.87 -9.89
N ALA A 105 10.68 -6.66 -8.88
CA ALA A 105 10.78 -7.52 -7.71
C ALA A 105 9.45 -7.56 -6.93
N PHE A 106 8.81 -6.39 -6.75
CA PHE A 106 7.51 -6.31 -6.10
C PHE A 106 6.44 -7.08 -6.88
N ARG A 107 6.32 -6.86 -8.21
CA ARG A 107 5.36 -7.58 -9.06
C ARG A 107 5.54 -9.10 -8.98
N ALA A 108 6.79 -9.56 -8.98
CA ALA A 108 7.10 -10.98 -8.83
C ALA A 108 6.69 -11.51 -7.45
N ALA A 109 7.00 -10.78 -6.38
CA ALA A 109 6.63 -11.15 -5.02
C ALA A 109 5.11 -11.15 -4.77
N THR A 110 4.33 -10.38 -5.54
CA THR A 110 2.86 -10.33 -5.44
C THR A 110 2.14 -11.27 -6.41
N ALA A 111 2.86 -12.04 -7.24
CA ALA A 111 2.26 -12.84 -8.31
C ALA A 111 1.54 -14.11 -7.81
N ASP A 112 1.96 -14.65 -6.66
CA ASP A 112 1.31 -15.78 -6.00
C ASP A 112 0.81 -15.34 -4.60
N PRO A 113 -0.44 -14.84 -4.51
CA PRO A 113 -1.00 -14.42 -3.23
C PRO A 113 -1.20 -15.59 -2.26
N SER A 114 -1.43 -16.80 -2.77
CA SER A 114 -1.69 -17.97 -1.93
C SER A 114 -0.42 -18.47 -1.24
N GLY A 115 0.67 -18.66 -2.00
CA GLY A 115 1.97 -19.00 -1.45
C GLY A 115 2.50 -17.92 -0.52
N SER A 116 2.36 -16.64 -0.91
CA SER A 116 2.74 -15.51 -0.05
C SER A 116 2.01 -15.50 1.29
N PHE A 117 0.72 -15.86 1.29
CA PHE A 117 -0.09 -15.92 2.51
C PHE A 117 0.32 -17.09 3.42
N GLU A 118 0.65 -18.24 2.84
CA GLU A 118 1.16 -19.39 3.60
C GLU A 118 2.56 -19.11 4.17
N ASP A 119 3.48 -18.55 3.39
CA ASP A 119 4.79 -18.12 3.89
C ASP A 119 4.67 -17.12 5.04
N TYR A 120 3.72 -16.19 4.91
CA TYR A 120 3.41 -15.24 5.96
C TYR A 120 2.90 -15.93 7.24
N LYS A 121 1.92 -16.82 7.14
CA LYS A 121 1.40 -17.59 8.28
C LYS A 121 2.49 -18.40 8.98
N ASN A 122 3.46 -18.89 8.20
CA ASN A 122 4.59 -19.66 8.69
C ASN A 122 5.77 -18.80 9.18
N GLY A 123 5.64 -17.47 9.17
CA GLY A 123 6.68 -16.53 9.63
C GLY A 123 7.89 -16.41 8.68
N LEU A 124 7.77 -16.93 7.46
CA LEU A 124 8.79 -16.86 6.41
C LEU A 124 8.70 -15.56 5.60
N ASN A 125 7.57 -14.85 5.69
CA ASN A 125 7.34 -13.57 5.04
C ASN A 125 6.96 -12.49 6.07
N SER A 126 7.74 -11.41 6.11
CA SER A 126 7.55 -10.28 7.03
C SER A 126 6.66 -9.16 6.47
N ALA A 127 6.09 -9.33 5.27
CA ALA A 127 5.21 -8.36 4.63
C ALA A 127 3.94 -8.05 5.43
N ALA A 128 3.54 -8.95 6.34
CA ALA A 128 2.39 -8.72 7.20
C ALA A 128 2.58 -9.28 8.63
N LYS A 129 1.66 -8.93 9.54
CA LYS A 129 1.56 -9.41 10.93
C LYS A 129 0.10 -9.52 11.38
N LEU A 130 -0.24 -10.61 12.06
CA LEU A 130 -1.55 -10.85 12.66
C LEU A 130 -1.48 -10.50 14.13
N TRP A 131 -2.47 -9.76 14.63
CA TRP A 131 -2.54 -9.41 16.04
C TRP A 131 -3.91 -9.73 16.62
N GLY A 132 -3.89 -10.27 17.84
CA GLY A 132 -5.09 -10.65 18.57
C GLY A 132 -5.88 -11.76 17.88
N ASN A 133 -6.86 -12.30 18.59
CA ASN A 133 -7.70 -13.39 18.12
C ASN A 133 -9.15 -13.10 18.52
N ILE A 134 -10.09 -13.34 17.60
CA ILE A 134 -11.53 -13.17 17.83
C ILE A 134 -12.31 -14.27 17.13
N SER A 135 -13.39 -14.73 17.73
CA SER A 135 -14.33 -15.71 17.17
C SER A 135 -15.76 -15.22 17.34
N TYR A 136 -16.73 -15.97 16.82
CA TYR A 136 -18.15 -15.64 17.03
C TYR A 136 -18.52 -15.58 18.52
N ASP A 137 -17.91 -16.41 19.36
CA ASP A 137 -18.15 -16.45 20.81
C ASP A 137 -17.52 -15.27 21.54
N THR A 138 -16.37 -14.80 21.07
CA THR A 138 -15.63 -13.69 21.69
C THR A 138 -15.82 -12.36 20.95
N LYS A 139 -16.77 -12.28 20.01
CA LYS A 139 -16.97 -11.10 19.16
C LYS A 139 -17.23 -9.82 19.96
N ASP A 140 -17.86 -9.91 21.11
CA ASP A 140 -18.15 -8.76 21.99
C ASP A 140 -16.98 -8.41 22.93
N GLN A 141 -15.92 -9.21 22.92
CA GLN A 141 -14.69 -9.01 23.69
C GLN A 141 -13.65 -8.28 22.84
N TYR A 142 -14.04 -7.13 22.29
CA TYR A 142 -13.08 -6.22 21.69
C TYR A 142 -12.05 -5.79 22.74
N ILE A 143 -10.80 -5.58 22.32
CA ILE A 143 -9.81 -4.91 23.15
C ILE A 143 -10.43 -3.59 23.61
N ARG A 144 -10.76 -3.45 24.90
CA ARG A 144 -11.24 -2.19 25.47
C ARG A 144 -10.07 -1.20 25.47
N ASN A 145 -10.17 -0.22 24.57
CA ASN A 145 -9.70 1.17 24.59
C ASN A 145 -8.42 1.50 25.40
N ILE A 146 -7.35 1.86 24.68
CA ILE A 146 -6.26 2.73 25.19
C ILE A 146 -6.79 4.10 25.72
N ILE A 147 -8.07 4.42 25.55
CA ILE A 147 -8.68 5.70 25.94
C ILE A 147 -9.36 5.68 27.33
N THR A 148 -9.46 4.53 28.02
CA THR A 148 -9.88 4.54 29.43
C THR A 148 -8.83 3.84 30.28
N GLY A 149 -7.84 4.61 30.72
CA GLY A 149 -6.84 4.15 31.68
C GLY A 149 -7.50 3.50 32.90
N GLY A 150 -7.03 2.30 33.21
CA GLY A 150 -7.24 1.62 34.49
C GLY A 150 -5.90 1.44 35.18
#